data_AF-A0A2E6WCI6-F1
#
_entry.id   AF-A0A2E6WCI6-F1
#
_cell.length_a   1.000
_cell.length_b   1.000
_cell.length_c   1.000
_cell.angle_alpha   90.00
_cell.angle_beta   90.00
_cell.angle_gamma   90.00
#
_symmetry.space_group_name_H-M   'P 1'
#
loop_
_entity.id
_entity.type
_entity.pdbx_description
1 polymer ?
#
loop_
_entity_poly.entity_id
_entity_poly.type
_entity_poly.pdbx_seq_one_letter_code
_entity_poly.pdbx_strand_id
1 'polypeptide(L)'
;MQNMTALTDSPTKSRRFTIKAFLFWTAVVIGAVPVAMAEPNFPITAVFFVGVYLTVVCGLATLIRIPRSLDAWIPLAVALTPFVLFRIGIYLLPPSLYTEFIYILFFAGLPIGIFLLIRNTKRIKRTGFSLTVFVYHLGVWLVWLGISLVGIFLPI
;
A
#
# COMPACT_ATOMS: atom_id res chain seq x y z
N MET A 1 17.70 43.41 36.31
CA MET A 1 17.40 43.45 34.86
C MET A 1 16.91 42.07 34.44
N GLN A 2 15.61 41.97 34.16
CA GLN A 2 14.96 40.76 33.64
C GLN A 2 15.30 40.63 32.15
N ASN A 3 15.94 39.54 31.74
CA ASN A 3 16.07 39.22 30.32
C ASN A 3 14.90 38.32 29.91
N MET A 4 14.05 38.89 29.06
CA MET A 4 12.85 38.28 28.49
C MET A 4 13.18 36.98 27.75
N THR A 5 12.42 35.95 28.07
CA THR A 5 12.30 34.69 27.34
C THR A 5 11.71 34.94 25.96
N ALA A 6 12.52 34.78 24.92
CA ALA A 6 12.02 34.64 23.56
C ALA A 6 11.37 33.26 23.42
N LEU A 7 10.05 33.21 23.59
CA LEU A 7 9.18 32.13 23.11
C LEU A 7 9.37 32.01 21.59
N THR A 8 10.23 31.09 21.18
CA THR A 8 10.28 30.63 19.80
C THR A 8 9.05 29.77 19.54
N ASP A 9 7.92 30.43 19.31
CA ASP A 9 6.77 29.82 18.66
C ASP A 9 7.20 29.45 17.23
N SER A 10 7.65 28.20 17.09
CA SER A 10 7.76 27.52 15.82
C SER A 10 6.41 27.69 15.10
N PRO A 11 6.35 28.25 13.88
CA PRO A 11 5.10 28.43 13.19
C PRO A 11 4.51 27.04 12.93
N THR A 12 3.45 26.71 13.66
CA THR A 12 2.60 25.55 13.41
C THR A 12 2.02 25.76 12.02
N LYS A 13 2.68 25.15 11.03
CA LYS A 13 2.34 25.23 9.61
C LYS A 13 0.88 24.82 9.45
N SER A 14 -0.01 25.82 9.35
CA SER A 14 -1.45 25.59 9.30
C SER A 14 -1.75 24.72 8.09
N ARG A 15 -2.34 23.56 8.35
CA ARG A 15 -2.66 22.55 7.35
C ARG A 15 -3.86 23.08 6.56
N ARG A 16 -3.63 23.99 5.62
CA ARG A 16 -4.68 24.54 4.76
C ARG A 16 -5.33 23.39 4.01
N PHE A 17 -6.60 23.10 4.34
CA PHE A 17 -7.44 22.21 3.57
C PHE A 17 -7.53 22.76 2.15
N THR A 18 -6.91 22.06 1.21
CA THR A 18 -6.98 22.42 -0.21
C THR A 18 -8.12 21.63 -0.83
N ILE A 19 -8.99 22.30 -1.59
CA ILE A 19 -10.11 21.67 -2.32
C ILE A 19 -9.60 20.46 -3.13
N LYS A 20 -8.40 20.56 -3.70
CA LYS A 20 -7.72 19.46 -4.40
C LYS A 20 -7.51 18.22 -3.52
N ALA A 21 -7.09 18.40 -2.26
CA ALA A 21 -6.91 17.30 -1.33
C ALA A 21 -8.26 16.69 -0.91
N PHE A 22 -9.29 17.51 -0.73
CA PHE A 22 -10.65 17.02 -0.45
C PHE A 22 -11.16 16.16 -1.62
N LEU A 23 -11.15 16.68 -2.84
CA LEU A 23 -11.57 15.94 -4.04
C LEU A 23 -10.79 14.64 -4.24
N PHE A 24 -9.48 14.64 -3.99
CA PHE A 24 -8.66 13.44 -4.05
C PHE A 24 -9.12 12.39 -3.02
N TRP A 25 -9.31 12.77 -1.76
CA TRP A 25 -9.75 11.83 -0.72
C TRP A 25 -11.19 11.36 -0.92
N THR A 26 -12.06 12.22 -1.44
CA THR A 26 -13.39 11.83 -1.89
C THR A 26 -13.31 10.79 -2.99
N ALA A 27 -12.45 10.96 -4.01
CA ALA A 27 -12.25 9.97 -5.05
C ALA A 27 -11.74 8.64 -4.47
N VAL A 28 -10.74 8.67 -3.58
CA VAL A 28 -10.20 7.46 -2.92
C VAL A 28 -11.27 6.71 -2.14
N VAL A 29 -12.07 7.40 -1.32
CA VAL A 29 -13.09 6.75 -0.48
C VAL A 29 -14.28 6.26 -1.33
N ILE A 30 -14.81 7.13 -2.19
CA ILE A 30 -15.96 6.78 -3.05
C ILE A 30 -15.57 5.70 -4.04
N GLY A 31 -14.35 5.68 -4.57
CA GLY A 31 -13.90 4.64 -5.48
C GLY A 31 -13.66 3.29 -4.79
N ALA A 32 -13.19 3.28 -3.54
CA ALA A 32 -12.95 2.04 -2.81
C ALA A 32 -14.23 1.27 -2.50
N VAL A 33 -15.38 1.95 -2.30
CA VAL A 33 -16.64 1.30 -1.93
C VAL A 33 -17.20 0.41 -3.07
N PRO A 34 -17.42 0.89 -4.30
CA PRO A 34 -17.84 0.04 -5.42
C PRO A 34 -16.84 -1.07 -5.71
N VAL A 35 -15.54 -0.81 -5.56
CA VAL A 35 -14.49 -1.81 -5.74
C VAL A 35 -14.61 -2.94 -4.71
N ALA A 36 -14.91 -2.61 -3.46
CA ALA A 36 -15.19 -3.60 -2.43
C ALA A 36 -16.51 -4.36 -2.68
N MET A 37 -17.47 -3.71 -3.32
CA MET A 37 -18.79 -4.27 -3.63
C MET A 37 -18.86 -5.01 -4.97
N ALA A 38 -17.80 -4.99 -5.77
CA ALA A 38 -17.78 -5.61 -7.10
C ALA A 38 -18.02 -7.13 -7.04
N GLU A 39 -17.57 -7.77 -5.96
CA GLU A 39 -17.72 -9.20 -5.73
C GLU A 39 -18.22 -9.48 -4.31
N PRO A 40 -19.53 -9.28 -4.03
CA PRO A 40 -20.07 -9.37 -2.67
C PRO A 40 -20.00 -10.80 -2.10
N ASN A 41 -19.92 -11.80 -2.96
CA ASN A 41 -19.85 -13.20 -2.57
C ASN A 41 -18.41 -13.70 -2.34
N PHE A 42 -17.39 -12.92 -2.74
CA PHE A 42 -15.98 -13.30 -2.63
C PHE A 42 -15.18 -12.18 -1.94
N PRO A 43 -15.18 -12.14 -0.60
CA PRO A 43 -14.54 -11.06 0.16
C PRO A 43 -13.03 -10.96 -0.11
N ILE A 44 -12.38 -12.06 -0.49
CA ILE A 44 -10.96 -12.11 -0.86
C ILE A 44 -10.69 -11.29 -2.12
N THR A 45 -11.55 -11.46 -3.13
CA THR A 45 -11.47 -10.72 -4.39
C THR A 45 -11.70 -9.23 -4.15
N ALA A 46 -12.62 -8.87 -3.24
CA ALA A 46 -12.81 -7.50 -2.81
C ALA A 46 -11.55 -6.91 -2.14
N VAL A 47 -10.89 -7.64 -1.24
CA VAL A 47 -9.62 -7.19 -0.63
C VAL A 47 -8.55 -6.94 -1.69
N PHE A 48 -8.40 -7.87 -2.64
CA PHE A 48 -7.46 -7.72 -3.75
C PHE A 48 -7.75 -6.46 -4.58
N PHE A 49 -9.00 -6.28 -5.03
CA PHE A 49 -9.34 -5.13 -5.86
C PHE A 49 -9.21 -3.79 -5.12
N VAL A 50 -9.59 -3.73 -3.84
CA VAL A 50 -9.36 -2.54 -3.01
C VAL A 50 -7.86 -2.27 -2.88
N GLY A 51 -7.06 -3.31 -2.65
CA GLY A 51 -5.60 -3.21 -2.63
C GLY A 51 -5.04 -2.62 -3.93
N VAL A 52 -5.48 -3.15 -5.08
CA VAL A 52 -5.07 -2.66 -6.43
C VAL A 52 -5.48 -1.21 -6.61
N TYR A 53 -6.74 -0.87 -6.30
CA TYR A 53 -7.27 0.48 -6.44
C TYR A 53 -6.46 1.50 -5.62
N LEU A 54 -6.23 1.20 -4.34
CA LEU A 54 -5.43 2.07 -3.46
C LEU A 54 -3.97 2.17 -3.94
N THR A 55 -3.39 1.05 -4.39
CA THR A 55 -2.03 1.01 -4.96
C THR A 55 -1.91 1.91 -6.18
N VAL A 56 -2.87 1.85 -7.10
CA VAL A 56 -2.86 2.64 -8.33
C VAL A 56 -3.08 4.13 -8.03
N VAL A 57 -4.15 4.47 -7.32
CA VAL A 57 -4.54 5.88 -7.10
C VAL A 57 -3.52 6.59 -6.20
N CYS A 58 -3.15 5.98 -5.08
CA CYS A 58 -2.20 6.59 -4.15
C CYS A 58 -0.74 6.41 -4.61
N GLY A 59 -0.42 5.35 -5.35
CA GLY A 59 0.89 5.16 -5.96
C GLY A 59 1.16 6.17 -7.08
N LEU A 60 0.19 6.38 -7.98
CA LEU A 60 0.30 7.40 -9.03
C LEU A 60 0.42 8.80 -8.43
N ALA A 61 -0.39 9.13 -7.42
CA ALA A 61 -0.27 10.41 -6.72
C ALA A 61 1.10 10.58 -6.04
N THR A 62 1.67 9.51 -5.50
CA THR A 62 3.01 9.51 -4.89
C THR A 62 4.10 9.68 -5.94
N LEU A 63 4.01 8.98 -7.08
CA LEU A 63 4.93 9.07 -8.21
C LEU A 63 4.92 10.47 -8.83
N ILE A 64 3.76 11.06 -9.08
CA ILE A 64 3.63 12.41 -9.62
C ILE A 64 4.27 13.43 -8.67
N ARG A 65 4.05 13.28 -7.36
CA ARG A 65 4.55 14.23 -6.37
C ARG A 65 6.05 14.09 -6.11
N ILE A 66 6.59 12.87 -6.11
CA ILE A 66 7.98 12.59 -5.75
C ILE A 66 8.57 11.48 -6.65
N PRO A 67 8.77 11.74 -7.95
CA PRO A 67 9.05 10.70 -8.95
C PRO A 67 10.40 9.99 -8.77
N ARG A 68 11.34 10.59 -8.05
CA ARG A 68 12.66 9.99 -7.78
C ARG A 68 12.77 9.37 -6.39
N SER A 69 11.70 9.39 -5.59
CA SER A 69 11.76 8.83 -4.24
C SER A 69 11.69 7.31 -4.28
N LEU A 70 12.58 6.67 -3.53
CA LEU A 70 12.50 5.24 -3.26
C LEU A 70 11.18 4.85 -2.54
N ASP A 71 10.50 5.81 -1.91
CA ASP A 71 9.18 5.58 -1.28
C ASP A 71 8.06 5.40 -2.31
N ALA A 72 8.29 5.79 -3.57
CA ALA A 72 7.39 5.52 -4.67
C ALA A 72 7.73 4.18 -5.34
N TRP A 73 9.01 3.93 -5.61
CA TRP A 73 9.43 2.77 -6.40
C TRP A 73 9.49 1.45 -5.63
N ILE A 74 9.90 1.46 -4.36
CA ILE A 74 10.05 0.21 -3.59
C ILE A 74 8.70 -0.47 -3.35
N PRO A 75 7.64 0.22 -2.90
CA PRO A 75 6.32 -0.42 -2.77
C PRO A 75 5.79 -0.90 -4.13
N LEU A 76 6.10 -0.21 -5.24
CA LEU A 76 5.71 -0.65 -6.58
C LEU A 76 6.37 -1.99 -6.94
N ALA A 77 7.67 -2.11 -6.71
CA ALA A 77 8.38 -3.36 -6.92
C ALA A 77 7.78 -4.49 -6.06
N VAL A 78 7.53 -4.21 -4.77
CA VAL A 78 6.90 -5.16 -3.84
C VAL A 78 5.52 -5.59 -4.32
N ALA A 79 4.71 -4.69 -4.89
CA ALA A 79 3.39 -5.03 -5.42
C ALA A 79 3.43 -6.00 -6.60
N LEU A 80 4.49 -5.93 -7.42
CA LEU A 80 4.68 -6.78 -8.59
C LEU A 80 5.31 -8.14 -8.24
N THR A 81 6.14 -8.20 -7.21
CA THR A 81 6.81 -9.42 -6.74
C THR A 81 5.89 -10.64 -6.57
N PRO A 82 4.73 -10.57 -5.88
CA PRO A 82 3.89 -11.74 -5.67
C PRO A 82 3.31 -12.26 -7.00
N PHE A 83 3.03 -11.38 -7.97
CA PHE A 83 2.60 -11.79 -9.30
C PHE A 83 3.71 -12.53 -10.05
N VAL A 84 4.94 -12.00 -10.02
CA VAL A 84 6.10 -12.63 -10.65
C VAL A 84 6.39 -13.98 -10.00
N LEU A 85 6.42 -14.06 -8.67
CA LEU A 85 6.64 -15.30 -7.93
C LEU A 85 5.54 -16.32 -8.24
N PHE A 86 4.28 -15.91 -8.26
CA PHE A 86 3.16 -16.79 -8.58
C PHE A 86 3.30 -17.40 -9.98
N ARG A 87 3.67 -16.58 -10.99
CA ARG A 87 3.93 -17.07 -12.36
C ARG A 87 5.10 -18.04 -12.39
N ILE A 88 6.21 -17.70 -11.74
CA ILE A 88 7.39 -18.58 -11.64
C ILE A 88 6.98 -19.91 -11.00
N GLY A 89 6.18 -19.87 -9.93
CA GLY A 89 5.70 -21.07 -9.24
C GLY A 89 4.90 -21.98 -10.17
N ILE A 90 3.93 -21.44 -10.91
CA ILE A 90 3.11 -22.23 -11.85
C ILE A 90 3.95 -22.88 -12.96
N TYR A 91 4.98 -22.20 -13.47
CA TYR A 91 5.76 -22.72 -14.59
C TYR A 91 6.92 -23.63 -14.19
N LEU A 92 7.48 -23.46 -12.99
CA LEU A 92 8.73 -24.14 -12.59
C LEU A 92 8.56 -25.15 -11.44
N LEU A 93 7.49 -25.08 -10.65
CA LEU A 93 7.29 -26.03 -9.55
C LEU A 93 6.53 -27.28 -10.03
N PRO A 94 6.81 -28.46 -9.45
CA PRO A 94 5.92 -29.61 -9.54
C PRO A 94 4.56 -29.30 -8.90
N PRO A 95 3.43 -29.81 -9.44
CA PRO A 95 2.11 -29.60 -8.88
C PRO A 95 1.96 -29.99 -7.40
N SER A 96 2.74 -30.99 -6.95
CA SER A 96 2.76 -31.43 -5.55
C SER A 96 3.24 -30.34 -4.57
N LEU A 97 3.97 -29.32 -5.04
CA LEU A 97 4.52 -28.25 -4.22
C LEU A 97 3.71 -26.94 -4.31
N TYR A 98 2.67 -26.87 -5.15
CA TYR A 98 1.91 -25.63 -5.36
C TYR A 98 1.26 -25.11 -4.08
N THR A 99 0.61 -25.99 -3.33
CA THR A 99 -0.05 -25.64 -2.07
C THR A 99 0.95 -25.05 -1.07
N GLU A 100 2.08 -25.73 -0.83
CA GLU A 100 3.12 -25.26 0.09
C GLU A 100 3.70 -23.91 -0.35
N PHE A 101 4.00 -23.76 -1.64
CA PHE A 101 4.51 -22.52 -2.21
C PHE A 101 3.55 -21.34 -2.00
N ILE A 102 2.25 -21.54 -2.23
CA ILE A 102 1.24 -20.49 -2.05
C ILE A 102 1.11 -20.11 -0.58
N TYR A 103 1.17 -21.07 0.35
CA TYR A 103 1.20 -20.77 1.79
C TYR A 103 2.44 -19.97 2.18
N ILE A 104 3.63 -20.33 1.67
CA ILE A 104 4.86 -19.57 1.90
C ILE A 104 4.71 -18.15 1.38
N LEU A 105 4.14 -17.97 0.18
CA LEU A 105 3.89 -16.66 -0.41
C LEU A 105 2.95 -15.81 0.46
N PHE A 106 1.90 -16.42 1.01
CA PHE A 106 0.97 -15.78 1.94
C PHE A 106 1.68 -15.34 3.23
N PHE A 107 2.42 -16.24 3.88
CA PHE A 107 3.15 -15.94 5.12
C PHE A 107 4.26 -14.91 4.91
N ALA A 108 4.88 -14.86 3.73
CA ALA A 108 5.81 -13.81 3.35
C ALA A 108 5.16 -12.40 3.28
N GLY A 109 3.83 -12.33 3.17
CA GLY A 109 3.10 -11.06 3.21
C GLY A 109 3.25 -10.32 4.54
N LEU A 110 3.38 -11.03 5.66
CA LEU A 110 3.52 -10.43 6.99
C LEU A 110 4.84 -9.65 7.17
N PRO A 111 6.04 -10.22 6.92
CA PRO A 111 7.29 -9.47 6.99
C PRO A 111 7.33 -8.33 5.97
N ILE A 112 6.68 -8.46 4.81
CA ILE A 112 6.53 -7.37 3.84
C ILE A 112 5.70 -6.22 4.42
N GLY A 113 4.56 -6.51 5.05
CA GLY A 113 3.74 -5.50 5.72
C GLY A 113 4.52 -4.75 6.82
N ILE A 114 5.26 -5.49 7.65
CA ILE A 114 6.13 -4.92 8.69
C ILE A 114 7.22 -4.05 8.07
N PHE A 115 7.88 -4.52 7.00
CA PHE A 115 8.89 -3.75 6.29
C PHE A 115 8.35 -2.41 5.77
N LEU A 116 7.17 -2.42 5.14
CA LEU A 116 6.50 -1.23 4.63
C LEU A 116 6.10 -0.27 5.76
N LEU A 117 5.66 -0.81 6.91
CA LEU A 117 5.34 -0.01 8.10
C LEU A 117 6.59 0.66 8.68
N ILE A 118 7.68 -0.08 8.88
CA ILE A 118 8.96 0.46 9.36
C ILE A 118 9.46 1.55 8.41
N ARG A 119 9.34 1.33 7.10
CA ARG A 119 9.71 2.32 6.08
C ARG A 119 8.88 3.59 6.23
N ASN A 120 7.57 3.48 6.38
CA ASN A 120 6.70 4.62 6.63
C ASN A 120 7.09 5.38 7.91
N THR A 121 7.36 4.68 9.01
CA THR A 121 7.81 5.30 10.26
C THR A 121 9.13 6.06 10.08
N LYS A 122 10.10 5.48 9.37
CA LYS A 122 11.37 6.16 9.04
C LYS A 122 11.14 7.38 8.15
N ARG A 123 10.24 7.30 7.17
CA ARG A 123 9.86 8.40 6.29
C ARG A 123 9.20 9.54 7.06
N ILE A 124 8.28 9.24 7.97
CA ILE A 124 7.58 10.23 8.80
C ILE A 124 8.59 11.07 9.60
N LYS A 125 9.62 10.42 10.18
CA LYS A 125 10.69 11.12 10.90
C LYS A 125 11.52 12.06 10.02
N ARG A 126 11.71 11.74 8.73
CA ARG A 126 12.56 12.51 7.80
C ARG A 126 11.82 13.61 7.04
N THR A 127 10.57 13.35 6.64
CA THR A 127 9.84 14.16 5.65
C THR A 127 8.43 14.54 6.11
N GLY A 128 8.02 14.10 7.29
CA GLY A 128 6.68 14.30 7.82
C GLY A 128 5.66 13.26 7.32
N PHE A 129 4.49 13.27 7.96
CA PHE A 129 3.41 12.35 7.66
C PHE A 129 2.73 12.67 6.31
N SER A 130 2.52 11.62 5.52
CA SER A 130 1.72 11.68 4.29
C SER A 130 0.74 10.53 4.28
N LEU A 131 -0.55 10.85 4.36
CA LEU A 131 -1.61 9.85 4.32
C LEU A 131 -1.63 9.12 2.97
N THR A 132 -1.33 9.81 1.86
CA THR A 132 -1.24 9.20 0.52
C THR A 132 -0.18 8.10 0.47
N VAL A 133 1.02 8.35 1.01
CA VAL A 133 2.10 7.34 1.02
C VAL A 133 1.76 6.18 1.94
N PHE A 134 1.12 6.47 3.09
CA PHE A 134 0.66 5.43 4.00
C PHE A 134 -0.38 4.50 3.34
N VAL A 135 -1.43 5.07 2.74
CA VAL A 135 -2.48 4.33 2.03
C VAL A 135 -1.92 3.58 0.82
N TYR A 136 -0.93 4.15 0.13
CA TYR A 136 -0.21 3.46 -0.93
C TYR A 136 0.47 2.17 -0.42
N HIS A 137 1.23 2.26 0.67
CA HIS A 137 1.90 1.08 1.25
C HIS A 137 0.89 0.04 1.76
N LEU A 138 -0.23 0.50 2.35
CA LEU A 138 -1.32 -0.38 2.75
C LEU A 138 -1.92 -1.11 1.53
N GLY A 139 -2.19 -0.38 0.45
CA GLY A 139 -2.68 -0.95 -0.81
C GLY A 139 -1.74 -2.05 -1.32
N VAL A 140 -0.43 -1.79 -1.34
CA VAL A 140 0.57 -2.77 -1.78
C VAL A 140 0.55 -4.04 -0.92
N TRP A 141 0.42 -3.90 0.40
CA TRP A 141 0.31 -5.05 1.29
C TRP A 141 -0.98 -5.85 1.05
N LEU A 142 -2.11 -5.17 0.82
CA LEU A 142 -3.38 -5.82 0.47
C LEU A 142 -3.31 -6.54 -0.88
N VAL A 143 -2.61 -5.98 -1.87
CA VAL A 143 -2.36 -6.66 -3.16
C VAL A 143 -1.60 -7.98 -2.94
N TRP A 144 -0.56 -7.97 -2.11
CA TRP A 144 0.20 -9.17 -1.79
C TRP A 144 -0.68 -10.26 -1.15
N LEU A 145 -1.44 -9.89 -0.12
CA LEU A 145 -2.35 -10.81 0.56
C LEU A 145 -3.44 -11.31 -0.39
N GLY A 146 -4.01 -10.42 -1.20
CA GLY A 146 -5.03 -10.73 -2.19
C GLY A 146 -4.57 -11.76 -3.21
N ILE A 147 -3.41 -11.55 -3.84
CA ILE A 147 -2.84 -12.50 -4.82
C ILE A 147 -2.59 -13.86 -4.18
N SER A 148 -2.01 -13.86 -2.97
CA SER A 148 -1.68 -15.10 -2.26
C SER A 148 -2.95 -15.86 -1.89
N LEU A 149 -3.97 -15.18 -1.37
CA LEU A 149 -5.26 -15.77 -1.04
C LEU A 149 -5.99 -16.28 -2.28
N VAL A 150 -6.01 -15.51 -3.38
CA VAL A 150 -6.59 -15.97 -4.65
C VAL A 150 -5.94 -17.29 -5.09
N GLY A 151 -4.62 -17.44 -4.95
CA GLY A 151 -3.94 -18.71 -5.21
C GLY A 151 -4.38 -19.87 -4.29
N ILE A 152 -4.71 -19.60 -3.03
CA ILE A 152 -5.20 -20.64 -2.09
C ILE A 152 -6.60 -21.13 -2.49
N PHE A 153 -7.46 -20.22 -2.96
CA PHE A 153 -8.88 -20.49 -3.20
C PHE A 153 -9.22 -20.82 -4.66
N LEU A 154 -8.34 -20.52 -5.61
CA LEU A 154 -8.44 -21.01 -6.99
C LEU A 154 -7.60 -22.29 -7.12
N PRO A 155 -8.21 -23.48 -7.25
CA PRO A 155 -7.45 -24.67 -7.56
C PRO A 155 -6.77 -24.51 -8.93
N ILE A 156 -5.45 -24.67 -8.95
CA ILE A 156 -4.61 -24.72 -10.16
C ILE A 156 -4.42 -26.19 -10.54
#